data_AF-A0A7M7KR62-F1
#
_entry.id   AF-A0A7M7KR62-F1
#
_cell.length_a   1.000
_cell.length_b   1.000
_cell.length_c   1.000
_cell.angle_alpha   90.00
_cell.angle_beta   90.00
_cell.angle_gamma   90.00
#
_symmetry.space_group_name_H-M   'P 1'
#
loop_
_entity.id
_entity.type
_entity.pdbx_description
1 polymer ?
#
loop_
_entity_poly.entity_id
_entity_poly.type
_entity_poly.pdbx_seq_one_letter_code
_entity_poly.pdbx_strand_id
1 'polypeptide(L)'
;MLLYPILCCSMLAAVLAYPSGAPESACQSLMPQHQVSPQTGRSPYGIYVSANAIHSGEPVTVTLQGGTFRGFLIVARDASTGQVINGSWVAFDPQTKVIACGLTHVSNNDKQRASGQWTAPSGLEGRQIIFQGVVVKDINTFWNNLSSAPVSVR
;
A
#
# COMPACT_ATOMS: atom_id res chain seq x y z
N MET A 1 -18.67 4.54 55.18
CA MET A 1 -18.33 3.93 53.88
C MET A 1 -17.83 5.02 52.97
N LEU A 2 -16.51 5.11 52.77
CA LEU A 2 -15.89 6.10 51.88
C LEU A 2 -15.90 5.51 50.45
N LEU A 3 -16.65 6.11 49.54
CA LEU A 3 -16.67 5.74 48.12
C LEU A 3 -15.60 6.55 47.40
N TYR A 4 -14.52 5.88 47.00
CA TYR A 4 -13.48 6.43 46.13
C TYR A 4 -14.02 6.47 44.70
N PRO A 5 -14.01 7.60 43.99
CA PRO A 5 -14.31 7.60 42.57
C PRO A 5 -13.16 6.89 41.85
N ILE A 6 -13.44 5.70 41.31
CA ILE A 6 -12.54 5.01 40.39
C ILE A 6 -12.45 5.91 39.15
N LEU A 7 -11.36 6.68 39.07
CA LEU A 7 -10.98 7.41 37.88
C LEU A 7 -10.65 6.38 36.80
N CYS A 8 -11.67 5.98 36.05
CA CYS A 8 -11.54 5.10 34.91
C CYS A 8 -10.79 5.89 33.83
N CYS A 9 -9.46 5.81 33.87
CA CYS A 9 -8.56 6.37 32.89
C CYS A 9 -8.79 5.63 31.57
N SER A 10 -9.81 6.03 30.82
CA SER A 10 -10.01 5.59 29.45
C SER A 10 -8.84 6.12 28.64
N MET A 11 -7.82 5.30 28.43
CA MET A 11 -6.87 5.50 27.35
C MET A 11 -7.68 5.45 26.04
N LEU A 12 -8.23 6.59 25.61
CA LEU A 12 -8.48 6.79 24.20
C LEU A 12 -7.10 6.76 23.56
N ALA A 13 -6.70 5.58 23.07
CA ALA A 13 -5.63 5.48 22.12
C ALA A 13 -6.03 6.39 20.95
N ALA A 14 -5.45 7.59 20.90
CA ALA A 14 -5.60 8.48 19.77
C ALA A 14 -5.09 7.70 18.56
N VAL A 15 -6.03 7.20 17.75
CA VAL A 15 -5.69 6.48 16.53
C VAL A 15 -4.96 7.50 15.67
N LEU A 16 -3.65 7.31 15.54
CA LEU A 16 -2.80 8.09 14.66
C LEU A 16 -3.23 7.76 13.24
N ALA A 17 -4.32 8.39 12.78
CA ALA A 17 -4.59 8.53 11.37
C ALA A 17 -3.40 9.33 10.84
N TYR A 18 -2.47 8.67 10.14
CA TYR A 18 -1.34 9.36 9.54
C TYR A 18 -1.86 10.01 8.25
N PRO A 19 -2.24 11.31 8.26
CA PRO A 19 -2.68 11.95 7.03
C PRO A 19 -1.54 11.95 6.01
N SER A 20 -0.30 11.79 6.46
CA SER A 20 0.92 11.96 5.69
C SER A 20 1.47 10.68 5.05
N GLY A 21 0.75 9.55 5.10
CA GLY A 21 1.15 8.29 4.45
C GLY A 21 1.27 7.11 5.41
N ALA A 22 1.31 5.90 4.85
CA ALA A 22 1.44 4.66 5.61
C ALA A 22 2.84 4.52 6.23
N PRO A 23 2.95 4.03 7.49
CA PRO A 23 4.23 3.69 8.10
C PRO A 23 4.82 2.42 7.49
N GLU A 24 6.14 2.24 7.60
CA GLU A 24 6.86 1.06 7.09
C GLU A 24 6.42 -0.25 7.76
N SER A 25 5.89 -0.18 8.98
CA SER A 25 5.31 -1.35 9.65
C SER A 25 4.10 -1.94 8.91
N ALA A 26 3.44 -1.16 8.05
CA ALA A 26 2.31 -1.62 7.24
C ALA A 26 2.72 -2.39 5.97
N CYS A 27 4.01 -2.37 5.58
CA CYS A 27 4.48 -2.99 4.34
C CYS A 27 4.20 -4.49 4.29
N GLN A 28 4.33 -5.17 5.44
CA GLN A 28 4.11 -6.61 5.53
C GLN A 28 2.63 -6.99 5.63
N SER A 29 1.86 -6.27 6.43
CA SER A 29 0.46 -6.62 6.71
C SER A 29 -0.54 -6.07 5.70
N LEU A 30 -0.18 -4.99 4.97
CA LEU A 30 -1.09 -4.18 4.18
C LEU A 30 -2.36 -3.81 4.98
N MET A 31 -2.19 -3.56 6.28
CA MET A 31 -3.27 -3.29 7.22
C MET A 31 -3.18 -1.84 7.73
N PRO A 32 -4.21 -1.01 7.50
CA PRO A 32 -4.31 0.30 8.12
C PRO A 32 -4.54 0.16 9.63
N GLN A 33 -4.09 1.13 10.43
CA GLN A 33 -4.21 1.07 11.90
C GLN A 33 -5.58 1.51 12.44
N HIS A 34 -6.63 1.53 11.61
CA HIS A 34 -7.94 2.10 11.96
C HIS A 34 -8.89 1.17 12.75
N GLN A 35 -8.40 0.04 13.29
CA GLN A 35 -9.19 -0.95 14.05
C GLN A 35 -10.49 -1.41 13.35
N VAL A 36 -10.57 -1.26 12.03
CA VAL A 36 -11.67 -1.74 11.19
C VAL A 36 -11.21 -2.93 10.35
N SER A 37 -12.13 -3.84 10.05
CA SER A 37 -11.85 -4.97 9.16
C SER A 37 -11.89 -4.56 7.69
N PRO A 38 -11.11 -5.20 6.80
CA PRO A 38 -11.17 -4.92 5.38
C PRO A 38 -12.54 -5.29 4.81
N GLN A 39 -12.94 -4.59 3.76
CA GLN A 39 -14.13 -4.92 2.99
C GLN A 39 -13.96 -6.27 2.30
N THR A 40 -14.99 -7.13 2.38
CA THR A 40 -14.97 -8.49 1.82
C THR A 40 -15.54 -8.57 0.40
N GLY A 41 -16.32 -7.56 -0.01
CA GLY A 41 -16.84 -7.45 -1.36
C GLY A 41 -15.78 -7.11 -2.40
N ARG A 42 -16.13 -7.22 -3.67
CA ARG A 42 -15.25 -6.85 -4.79
C ARG A 42 -14.73 -5.42 -4.62
N SER A 43 -13.41 -5.26 -4.67
CA SER A 43 -12.76 -3.94 -4.67
C SER A 43 -13.16 -3.15 -5.92
N PRO A 44 -13.53 -1.87 -5.78
CA PRO A 44 -13.71 -0.98 -6.93
C PRO A 44 -12.38 -0.47 -7.51
N TYR A 45 -11.26 -0.79 -6.86
CA TYR A 45 -9.91 -0.38 -7.27
C TYR A 45 -9.10 -1.57 -7.82
N GLY A 46 -8.14 -1.28 -8.69
CA GLY A 46 -7.18 -2.24 -9.22
C GLY A 46 -5.77 -1.66 -9.33
N ILE A 47 -4.77 -2.54 -9.26
CA ILE A 47 -3.36 -2.23 -9.48
C ILE A 47 -2.98 -2.77 -10.86
N TYR A 48 -2.48 -1.89 -11.73
CA TYR A 48 -2.14 -2.18 -13.11
C TYR A 48 -0.66 -1.97 -13.35
N VAL A 49 -0.07 -2.82 -14.20
CA VAL A 49 1.34 -2.77 -14.60
C VAL A 49 1.45 -2.46 -16.08
N SER A 50 2.47 -1.70 -16.49
CA SER A 50 2.68 -1.35 -17.90
C SER A 50 3.26 -2.48 -18.74
N ALA A 51 3.86 -3.48 -18.10
CA ALA A 51 4.48 -4.63 -18.76
C ALA A 51 4.26 -5.89 -17.92
N ASN A 52 4.20 -7.04 -18.58
CA ASN A 52 4.15 -8.37 -17.96
C ASN A 52 5.53 -9.05 -17.90
N ALA A 53 6.55 -8.44 -18.50
CA ALA A 53 7.94 -8.85 -18.38
C ALA A 53 8.86 -7.64 -18.49
N ILE A 54 9.97 -7.66 -17.76
CA ILE A 54 11.01 -6.63 -17.75
C ILE A 54 12.38 -7.29 -17.69
N HIS A 55 13.40 -6.64 -18.20
CA HIS A 55 14.79 -7.03 -17.93
C HIS A 55 15.28 -6.51 -16.57
N SER A 56 16.33 -7.11 -16.02
CA SER A 56 17.00 -6.55 -14.84
C SER A 56 17.41 -5.09 -15.07
N GLY A 57 17.01 -4.19 -14.16
CA GLY A 57 17.23 -2.75 -14.29
C GLY A 57 16.23 -2.01 -15.17
N GLU A 58 15.38 -2.72 -15.92
CA GLU A 58 14.27 -2.12 -16.65
C GLU A 58 13.12 -1.79 -15.68
N PRO A 59 12.58 -0.58 -15.74
CA PRO A 59 11.55 -0.16 -14.81
C PRO A 59 10.13 -0.47 -15.32
N VAL A 60 9.22 -0.83 -14.42
CA VAL A 60 7.78 -1.04 -14.71
C VAL A 60 6.94 0.06 -14.06
N THR A 61 5.98 0.61 -14.80
CA THR A 61 5.02 1.55 -14.24
C THR A 61 3.90 0.80 -13.53
N VAL A 62 3.59 1.23 -12.32
CA VAL A 62 2.53 0.69 -11.47
C VAL A 62 1.50 1.78 -11.24
N THR A 63 0.22 1.47 -11.51
CA THR A 63 -0.89 2.42 -11.41
C THR A 63 -2.01 1.84 -10.57
N LEU A 64 -2.41 2.56 -9.52
CA LEU A 64 -3.64 2.32 -8.77
C LEU A 64 -4.74 3.24 -9.28
N GLN A 65 -5.90 2.69 -9.63
CA GLN A 65 -7.07 3.48 -10.06
C GLN A 65 -8.38 2.68 -9.89
N GLY A 66 -9.52 3.36 -10.07
CA GLY A 66 -10.86 2.75 -10.17
C GLY A 66 -11.97 3.65 -9.65
N GLY A 67 -11.80 4.20 -8.44
CA GLY A 67 -12.69 5.21 -7.85
C GLY A 67 -11.90 6.22 -7.02
N THR A 68 -12.60 7.11 -6.32
CA THR A 68 -11.95 8.05 -5.39
C THR A 68 -11.47 7.33 -4.13
N PHE A 69 -10.24 7.61 -3.70
CA PHE A 69 -9.65 7.13 -2.45
C PHE A 69 -8.82 8.24 -1.79
N ARG A 70 -8.45 8.04 -0.53
CA ARG A 70 -7.67 9.01 0.27
C ARG A 70 -6.29 8.49 0.64
N GLY A 71 -6.23 7.21 1.01
CA GLY A 71 -4.99 6.54 1.41
C GLY A 71 -4.70 5.33 0.55
N PHE A 72 -3.42 5.00 0.41
CA PHE A 72 -2.98 3.75 -0.18
C PHE A 72 -1.56 3.40 0.28
N LEU A 73 -1.21 2.12 0.11
CA LEU A 73 0.15 1.60 0.12
C LEU A 73 0.27 0.52 -0.96
N ILE A 74 1.32 0.60 -1.79
CA ILE A 74 1.65 -0.40 -2.81
C ILE A 74 3.08 -0.87 -2.57
N VAL A 75 3.29 -2.18 -2.54
CA VAL A 75 4.58 -2.83 -2.36
C VAL A 75 4.82 -3.85 -3.47
N ALA A 76 6.09 -4.07 -3.83
CA ALA A 76 6.49 -5.17 -4.71
C ALA A 76 6.73 -6.42 -3.87
N ARG A 77 6.24 -7.58 -4.33
CA ARG A 77 6.46 -8.87 -3.68
C ARG A 77 6.87 -9.93 -4.67
N ASP A 78 7.67 -10.87 -4.18
CA ASP A 78 7.92 -12.13 -4.88
C ASP A 78 6.61 -12.92 -4.96
N ALA A 79 6.19 -13.30 -6.16
CA ALA A 79 4.92 -13.99 -6.37
C ALA A 79 4.89 -15.39 -5.73
N SER A 80 6.06 -16.02 -5.55
CA SER A 80 6.18 -17.37 -5.00
C SER A 80 6.24 -17.39 -3.48
N THR A 81 6.97 -16.45 -2.88
CA THR A 81 7.17 -16.42 -1.41
C THR A 81 6.28 -15.41 -0.70
N GLY A 82 5.69 -14.47 -1.42
CA GLY A 82 4.96 -13.33 -0.86
C GLY A 82 5.86 -12.33 -0.14
N GLN A 83 7.19 -12.51 -0.12
CA GLN A 83 8.10 -11.60 0.55
C GLN A 83 8.19 -10.26 -0.17
N VAL A 84 8.26 -9.17 0.60
CA VAL A 84 8.48 -7.82 0.07
C VAL A 84 9.87 -7.75 -0.59
N ILE A 85 9.91 -7.21 -1.80
CA ILE A 85 11.13 -6.97 -2.55
C ILE A 85 11.42 -5.47 -2.54
N ASN A 86 12.55 -5.11 -1.96
CA ASN A 86 13.04 -3.74 -1.98
C ASN A 86 13.69 -3.45 -3.33
N GLY A 87 12.96 -2.74 -4.18
CA GLY A 87 13.51 -2.14 -5.41
C GLY A 87 13.45 -0.61 -5.35
N SER A 88 13.91 0.03 -6.42
CA SER A 88 13.92 1.48 -6.50
C SER A 88 12.57 1.99 -6.97
N TRP A 89 11.97 2.89 -6.21
CA TRP A 89 10.68 3.50 -6.54
C TRP A 89 10.85 4.97 -6.95
N VAL A 90 10.04 5.40 -7.91
CA VAL A 90 9.87 6.80 -8.32
C VAL A 90 8.39 7.13 -8.30
N ALA A 91 7.98 8.19 -7.62
CA ALA A 91 6.59 8.69 -7.65
C ALA A 91 6.38 9.58 -8.87
N PHE A 92 5.21 9.49 -9.51
CA PHE A 92 4.88 10.30 -10.70
C PHE A 92 3.98 11.49 -10.41
N ASP A 93 3.26 11.49 -9.29
CA ASP A 93 2.30 12.52 -8.94
C ASP A 93 2.60 13.12 -7.56
N PRO A 94 2.27 14.42 -7.33
CA PRO A 94 2.56 15.09 -6.07
C PRO A 94 1.74 14.55 -4.90
N GLN A 95 0.75 13.69 -5.16
CA GLN A 95 -0.07 13.06 -4.14
C GLN A 95 0.47 11.70 -3.67
N THR A 96 1.60 11.27 -4.26
CA THR A 96 2.30 10.01 -4.02
C THR A 96 3.73 10.29 -3.57
N LYS A 97 4.21 9.51 -2.60
CA LYS A 97 5.60 9.51 -2.17
C LYS A 97 6.14 8.09 -2.05
N VAL A 98 7.46 8.01 -2.07
CA VAL A 98 8.23 6.79 -1.84
C VAL A 98 8.51 6.63 -0.35
N ILE A 99 8.38 5.41 0.16
CA ILE A 99 8.92 4.94 1.44
C ILE A 99 9.82 3.73 1.19
N ALA A 100 10.55 3.23 2.18
CA ALA A 100 11.56 2.18 1.96
C ALA A 100 11.04 0.92 1.25
N CYS A 101 9.77 0.58 1.42
CA CYS A 101 9.16 -0.64 0.87
C CYS A 101 8.24 -0.41 -0.34
N GLY A 102 7.95 0.83 -0.73
CA GLY A 102 6.80 1.07 -1.61
C GLY A 102 6.39 2.51 -1.85
N LEU A 103 5.20 2.65 -2.43
CA LEU A 103 4.52 3.93 -2.68
C LEU A 103 3.36 4.11 -1.70
N THR A 104 3.21 5.32 -1.16
CA THR A 104 2.08 5.72 -0.32
C THR A 104 1.63 7.14 -0.64
N HIS A 105 0.40 7.48 -0.23
CA HIS A 105 -0.11 8.84 -0.24
C HIS A 105 0.70 9.82 0.63
N VAL A 106 0.67 11.12 0.27
CA VAL A 106 1.27 12.23 1.05
C VAL A 106 0.26 12.99 1.92
N SER A 107 -1.01 12.91 1.58
CA SER A 107 -2.12 13.59 2.26
C SER A 107 -3.38 12.72 2.15
N ASN A 108 -4.36 12.95 3.03
CA ASN A 108 -5.68 12.32 2.98
C ASN A 108 -6.66 13.00 1.99
N ASN A 109 -6.16 13.86 1.10
CA ASN A 109 -6.99 14.48 0.06
C ASN A 109 -7.51 13.42 -0.90
N ASP A 110 -8.69 13.66 -1.45
CA ASP A 110 -9.27 12.80 -2.48
C ASP A 110 -8.34 12.73 -3.70
N LYS A 111 -8.24 11.53 -4.25
CA LYS A 111 -7.44 11.20 -5.43
C LYS A 111 -8.08 10.05 -6.19
N GLN A 112 -7.94 10.06 -7.51
CA GLN A 112 -8.53 9.04 -8.40
C GLN A 112 -7.49 8.07 -8.97
N ARG A 113 -6.22 8.48 -8.93
CA ARG A 113 -5.08 7.71 -9.42
C ARG A 113 -3.87 7.95 -8.51
N ALA A 114 -3.08 6.91 -8.33
CA ALA A 114 -1.72 7.01 -7.80
C ALA A 114 -0.80 6.19 -8.70
N SER A 115 0.37 6.73 -9.03
CA SER A 115 1.27 6.05 -9.95
C SER A 115 2.74 6.29 -9.64
N GLY A 116 3.54 5.32 -10.03
CA GLY A 116 4.99 5.43 -9.96
C GLY A 116 5.66 4.34 -10.75
N GLN A 117 6.98 4.35 -10.70
CA GLN A 117 7.84 3.39 -11.34
C GLN A 117 8.54 2.53 -10.31
N TRP A 118 8.70 1.25 -10.61
CA TRP A 118 9.51 0.33 -9.83
C TRP A 118 10.60 -0.27 -10.71
N THR A 119 11.84 -0.23 -10.24
CA THR A 119 12.98 -0.90 -10.86
C THR A 119 13.43 -2.06 -10.00
N ALA A 120 13.52 -3.24 -10.62
CA ALA A 120 14.00 -4.45 -9.96
C ALA A 120 15.47 -4.30 -9.51
N PRO A 121 15.82 -4.71 -8.27
CA PRO A 121 17.22 -4.92 -7.91
C PRO A 121 17.82 -6.09 -8.69
N SER A 122 19.16 -6.20 -8.68
CA SER A 122 19.86 -7.32 -9.29
C SER A 122 19.53 -8.65 -8.59
N GLY A 123 19.67 -9.77 -9.32
CA GLY A 123 19.48 -11.12 -8.77
C GLY A 123 18.03 -11.60 -8.71
N LEU A 124 17.11 -10.94 -9.43
CA LEU A 124 15.71 -11.37 -9.55
C LEU A 124 15.39 -12.08 -10.87
N GLU A 125 16.38 -12.31 -11.74
CA GLU A 125 16.19 -13.02 -13.01
C GLU A 125 15.48 -14.37 -12.80
N GLY A 126 14.48 -14.66 -13.64
CA GLY A 126 13.64 -15.85 -13.56
C GLY A 126 12.53 -15.78 -12.50
N ARG A 127 12.45 -14.72 -11.69
CA ARG A 127 11.38 -14.55 -10.70
C ARG A 127 10.16 -13.82 -11.28
N GLN A 128 9.03 -13.99 -10.61
CA GLN A 128 7.81 -13.24 -10.88
C GLN A 128 7.53 -12.27 -9.75
N ILE A 129 7.22 -11.04 -10.10
CA ILE A 129 6.91 -9.96 -9.17
C ILE A 129 5.43 -9.65 -9.27
N ILE A 130 4.76 -9.50 -8.13
CA ILE A 130 3.41 -8.97 -8.03
C ILE A 130 3.43 -7.68 -7.22
N PHE A 131 2.62 -6.71 -7.63
CA PHE A 131 2.40 -5.50 -6.85
C PHE A 131 1.14 -5.68 -6.04
N GLN A 132 1.31 -5.65 -4.72
CA GLN A 132 0.20 -5.78 -3.79
C GLN A 132 -0.03 -4.49 -3.02
N GLY A 133 -1.27 -4.24 -2.62
CA GLY A 133 -1.58 -3.02 -1.91
C GLY A 133 -2.86 -3.02 -1.10
N VAL A 134 -3.01 -1.92 -0.39
CA VAL A 134 -4.20 -1.53 0.36
C VAL A 134 -4.65 -0.16 -0.09
N VAL A 135 -5.97 0.04 -0.17
CA VAL A 135 -6.61 1.29 -0.58
C VAL A 135 -7.65 1.67 0.48
N VAL A 136 -7.55 2.89 0.97
CA VAL A 136 -8.44 3.47 1.98
C VAL A 136 -9.30 4.53 1.32
N LYS A 137 -10.61 4.30 1.26
CA LYS A 137 -11.59 5.27 0.77
C LYS A 137 -11.85 6.34 1.83
N ASP A 138 -12.13 5.89 3.05
CA ASP A 138 -12.36 6.70 4.25
C ASP A 138 -11.96 5.90 5.50
N ILE A 139 -12.08 6.51 6.68
CA ILE A 139 -11.63 5.92 7.95
C ILE A 139 -12.25 4.55 8.27
N ASN A 140 -13.43 4.25 7.74
CA ASN A 140 -14.16 3.00 8.00
C ASN A 140 -14.15 2.04 6.81
N THR A 141 -13.64 2.47 5.65
CA THR A 141 -13.79 1.73 4.39
C THR A 141 -12.47 1.58 3.68
N PHE A 142 -11.95 0.34 3.62
CA PHE A 142 -10.72 0.01 2.91
C PHE A 142 -10.74 -1.42 2.35
N TRP A 143 -9.93 -1.63 1.32
CA TRP A 143 -9.68 -2.93 0.72
C TRP A 143 -8.19 -3.21 0.77
N ASN A 144 -7.79 -4.39 1.21
CA ASN A 144 -6.40 -4.84 1.23
C ASN A 144 -6.19 -6.02 0.29
N ASN A 145 -4.93 -6.45 0.14
CA ASN A 145 -4.53 -7.57 -0.73
C ASN A 145 -4.99 -7.41 -2.18
N LEU A 146 -5.13 -6.17 -2.67
CA LEU A 146 -5.25 -5.94 -4.10
C LEU A 146 -3.97 -6.42 -4.75
N SER A 147 -4.06 -7.12 -5.88
CA SER A 147 -2.90 -7.64 -6.60
C SER A 147 -2.96 -7.23 -8.06
N SER A 148 -1.80 -6.86 -8.62
CA SER A 148 -1.61 -6.75 -10.06
C SER A 148 -1.52 -8.11 -10.73
N ALA A 149 -1.51 -8.11 -12.06
CA ALA A 149 -0.95 -9.20 -12.84
C ALA A 149 0.57 -9.35 -12.52
N PRO A 150 1.13 -10.56 -12.63
CA PRO A 150 2.56 -10.78 -12.39
C PRO A 150 3.42 -10.17 -13.50
N VAL A 151 4.63 -9.77 -13.13
CA VAL A 151 5.68 -9.27 -14.02
C VAL A 151 6.88 -10.20 -13.91
N SER A 152 7.25 -10.85 -15.01
CA SER A 152 8.43 -11.71 -15.06
C SER A 152 9.71 -10.90 -15.24
N VAL A 153 10.73 -11.17 -14.42
CA VAL A 153 12.06 -10.59 -14.61
C VAL A 153 12.88 -11.53 -15.49
N ARG A 154 13.41 -11.00 -16.60
CA ARG A 154 14.18 -11.70 -17.63
C ARG A 154 15.58 -11.12 -17.79
#